data_AF-A0A7S1T403-F1
#
_entry.id   AF-A0A7S1T403-F1
#
_cell.length_a   1.000
_cell.length_b   1.000
_cell.length_c   1.000
_cell.angle_alpha   90.00
_cell.angle_beta   90.00
_cell.angle_gamma   90.00
#
_symmetry.space_group_name_H-M   'P 1'
#
loop_
_entity.id
_entity.type
_entity.pdbx_description
1 polymer ?
#
loop_
_entity_poly.entity_id
_entity_poly.type
_entity_poly.pdbx_seq_one_letter_code
_entity_poly.pdbx_strand_id
1 'polypeptide(L)'
;LLRVLEGCAGVELLMPATVRALELPPYGRASTGAVSRVELEDGRSLRCRLVVGADGARSRTREMAGLRAMGWRYGQHGVVASVRTDAPNSTAWQSFLSTGPLALLPVRDGFSNVVWSTTPAMARHLEGLGAEEFGGEVNAALARGGPSRRAGGAGSGGG
;
A
#
# COMPACT_ATOMS: atom_id res chain seq x y z
N LEU A 1 -16.21 0.93 -3.62
CA LEU A 1 -16.07 2.41 -3.70
C LEU A 1 -16.88 2.97 -4.87
N LEU A 2 -16.58 2.63 -6.13
CA LEU A 2 -17.31 3.16 -7.30
C LEU A 2 -18.85 2.92 -7.24
N ARG A 3 -19.28 1.70 -6.90
CA ARG A 3 -20.72 1.39 -6.68
C ARG A 3 -21.39 2.20 -5.57
N VAL A 4 -20.63 2.69 -4.59
CA VAL A 4 -21.17 3.53 -3.51
C VAL A 4 -21.38 4.96 -4.01
N LEU A 5 -20.52 5.43 -4.91
CA LEU A 5 -20.55 6.79 -5.43
C LEU A 5 -21.63 7.00 -6.49
N GLU A 6 -22.01 5.96 -7.24
CA GLU A 6 -23.09 6.02 -8.24
C GLU A 6 -24.46 6.41 -7.64
N GLY A 7 -24.66 6.21 -6.33
CA GLY A 7 -25.90 6.58 -5.63
C GLY A 7 -25.84 7.89 -4.84
N CYS A 8 -24.70 8.61 -4.84
CA CYS A 8 -24.53 9.82 -4.04
C CYS A 8 -25.05 11.05 -4.79
N ALA A 9 -26.13 11.65 -4.29
CA ALA A 9 -26.61 12.94 -4.79
C ALA A 9 -25.52 14.02 -4.65
N GLY A 10 -25.23 14.72 -5.76
CA GLY A 10 -24.21 15.78 -5.80
C GLY A 10 -22.79 15.33 -6.15
N VAL A 11 -22.59 14.05 -6.52
CA VAL A 11 -21.32 13.54 -7.04
C VAL A 11 -21.49 13.17 -8.52
N GLU A 12 -20.65 13.73 -9.37
CA GLU A 12 -20.56 13.36 -10.79
C GLU A 12 -19.26 12.57 -11.01
N LEU A 13 -19.37 11.36 -11.56
CA LEU A 13 -18.20 10.57 -11.96
C LEU A 13 -17.87 10.82 -13.42
N LEU A 14 -16.68 11.35 -13.67
CA LEU A 14 -16.11 11.49 -15.01
C LEU A 14 -15.06 10.40 -15.22
N MET A 15 -15.37 9.41 -16.05
CA MET A 15 -14.44 8.33 -16.39
C MET A 15 -14.60 7.93 -17.88
N PRO A 16 -13.52 7.82 -18.66
CA PRO A 16 -12.15 8.24 -18.33
C PRO A 16 -12.05 9.78 -18.24
N ALA A 17 -11.14 10.27 -17.39
CA ALA A 17 -10.86 11.70 -17.26
C ALA A 17 -9.42 11.92 -16.77
N THR A 18 -8.51 12.20 -17.70
CA THR A 18 -7.12 12.55 -17.38
C THR A 18 -6.96 14.06 -17.35
N VAL A 19 -6.38 14.59 -16.27
CA VAL A 19 -6.09 16.03 -16.15
C VAL A 19 -4.91 16.39 -17.06
N ARG A 20 -5.14 17.29 -18.00
CA ARG A 20 -4.15 17.82 -18.94
C ARG A 20 -3.48 19.09 -18.41
N ALA A 21 -4.23 19.99 -17.80
CA ALA A 21 -3.73 21.24 -17.25
C ALA A 21 -4.55 21.68 -16.03
N LEU A 22 -3.91 22.43 -15.13
CA LEU A 22 -4.50 22.96 -13.91
C LEU A 22 -4.08 24.42 -13.74
N GLU A 23 -5.06 25.32 -13.69
CA GLU A 23 -4.86 26.72 -13.36
C GLU A 23 -5.45 26.99 -11.97
N LEU A 24 -4.60 27.41 -11.05
CA LEU A 24 -4.99 27.78 -9.69
C LEU A 24 -5.06 29.30 -9.57
N PRO A 25 -6.03 29.85 -8.82
CA PRO A 25 -6.08 31.27 -8.55
C PRO A 25 -4.86 31.72 -7.74
N PRO A 26 -4.46 33.00 -7.86
CA PRO A 26 -3.33 33.54 -7.09
C PRO A 26 -3.60 33.45 -5.58
N TYR A 27 -2.57 33.13 -4.81
CA TYR A 27 -2.67 33.03 -3.35
C TYR A 27 -2.76 34.42 -2.71
N GLY A 28 -3.62 34.58 -1.70
CA GLY A 28 -3.73 35.82 -0.89
C GLY A 28 -5.04 36.59 -1.07
N ARG A 29 -5.10 37.81 -0.52
CA ARG A 29 -6.33 38.63 -0.39
C ARG A 29 -7.03 38.96 -1.71
N ALA A 30 -6.34 38.86 -2.84
CA ALA A 30 -6.88 39.11 -4.18
C ALA A 30 -7.69 37.92 -4.76
N SER A 31 -7.88 36.83 -4.01
CA SER A 31 -8.52 35.59 -4.47
C SER A 31 -10.03 35.49 -4.22
N THR A 32 -10.66 36.53 -3.65
CA THR A 32 -12.08 36.46 -3.26
C THR A 32 -12.97 36.30 -4.50
N GLY A 33 -13.55 35.12 -4.67
CA GLY A 33 -14.39 34.78 -5.84
C GLY A 33 -13.64 34.14 -7.02
N ALA A 34 -12.32 33.98 -6.94
CA ALA A 34 -11.55 33.30 -7.97
C ALA A 34 -11.78 31.77 -7.92
N VAL A 35 -11.80 31.13 -9.09
CA VAL A 35 -12.04 29.69 -9.25
C VAL A 35 -10.87 29.02 -9.97
N SER A 36 -10.61 27.76 -9.64
CA SER A 36 -9.66 26.92 -10.35
C SER A 36 -10.25 26.42 -11.66
N ARG A 37 -9.39 26.23 -12.66
CA ARG A 37 -9.75 25.62 -13.95
C ARG A 37 -8.97 24.34 -14.14
N VAL A 38 -9.67 23.28 -14.52
CA VAL A 38 -9.10 21.95 -14.81
C VAL A 38 -9.44 21.60 -16.25
N GLU A 39 -8.43 21.37 -17.07
CA GLU A 39 -8.61 20.91 -18.44
C GLU A 39 -8.35 19.42 -18.53
N LEU A 40 -9.25 18.68 -19.17
CA LEU A 40 -9.15 17.25 -19.39
C LEU A 40 -8.58 16.96 -20.79
N GLU A 41 -8.01 15.77 -20.98
CA GLU A 41 -7.42 15.37 -22.27
C GLU A 41 -8.46 15.27 -23.40
N ASP A 42 -9.73 15.02 -23.07
CA ASP A 42 -10.84 15.02 -24.03
C ASP A 42 -11.34 16.43 -24.41
N GLY A 43 -10.68 17.48 -23.93
CA GLY A 43 -10.99 18.88 -24.22
C GLY A 43 -12.04 19.51 -23.30
N ARG A 44 -12.66 18.75 -22.37
CA ARG A 44 -13.56 19.33 -21.37
C ARG A 44 -12.79 20.24 -20.42
N SER A 45 -13.43 21.33 -20.00
CA SER A 45 -12.90 22.27 -19.02
C SER A 45 -13.87 22.41 -17.85
N LEU A 46 -13.38 22.12 -16.64
CA LEU A 46 -14.14 22.22 -15.40
C LEU A 46 -13.71 23.48 -14.63
N ARG A 47 -14.68 24.15 -14.00
CA ARG A 47 -14.43 25.24 -13.06
C ARG A 47 -14.88 24.82 -11.67
N CYS A 48 -14.02 25.01 -10.68
CA CYS A 48 -14.31 24.60 -9.32
C CYS A 48 -13.67 25.54 -8.30
N ARG A 49 -14.21 25.55 -7.09
CA ARG A 49 -13.68 26.37 -5.98
C ARG A 49 -12.52 25.70 -5.23
N LEU A 50 -12.40 24.38 -5.36
CA LEU A 50 -11.40 23.57 -4.68
C LEU A 50 -11.02 22.39 -5.57
N VAL A 51 -9.71 22.13 -5.69
CA VAL A 51 -9.15 20.94 -6.31
C VAL A 51 -8.49 20.09 -5.24
N VAL A 52 -8.84 18.81 -5.15
CA VAL A 52 -8.22 17.85 -4.24
C VAL A 52 -7.46 16.81 -5.07
N GLY A 53 -6.14 16.81 -4.97
CA GLY A 53 -5.28 15.80 -5.62
C GLY A 53 -5.28 14.50 -4.82
N ALA A 54 -5.95 13.46 -5.34
CA ALA A 54 -5.98 12.12 -4.75
C ALA A 54 -5.46 11.05 -5.73
N ASP A 55 -4.56 11.45 -6.64
CA ASP A 55 -4.00 10.68 -7.76
C ASP A 55 -2.66 9.95 -7.41
N GLY A 56 -2.44 9.68 -6.12
CA GLY A 56 -1.36 8.82 -5.63
C GLY A 56 0.02 9.48 -5.51
N ALA A 57 1.05 8.66 -5.28
CA ALA A 57 2.40 9.16 -4.97
C ALA A 57 3.04 9.98 -6.10
N ARG A 58 2.75 9.62 -7.36
CA ARG A 58 3.19 10.34 -8.58
C ARG A 58 2.09 11.29 -9.08
N SER A 59 1.53 12.08 -8.16
CA SER A 59 0.43 13.00 -8.45
C SER A 59 0.80 14.04 -9.51
N ARG A 60 0.14 13.97 -10.67
CA ARG A 60 0.24 14.97 -11.76
C ARG A 60 -0.40 16.28 -11.32
N THR A 61 -1.48 16.22 -10.54
CA THR A 61 -2.13 17.40 -9.96
C THR A 61 -1.18 18.19 -9.06
N ARG A 62 -0.41 17.50 -8.20
CA ARG A 62 0.59 18.13 -7.32
C ARG A 62 1.71 18.80 -8.13
N GLU A 63 2.20 18.13 -9.16
CA GLU A 63 3.25 18.67 -10.04
C GLU A 63 2.76 19.93 -10.77
N MET A 64 1.55 19.91 -11.33
CA MET A 64 0.95 21.07 -11.99
C MET A 64 0.70 22.24 -11.04
N ALA A 65 0.39 21.96 -9.78
CA ALA A 65 0.25 22.98 -8.73
C ALA A 65 1.60 23.56 -8.25
N GLY A 66 2.73 23.07 -8.79
CA GLY A 66 4.07 23.52 -8.38
C GLY A 66 4.47 23.08 -6.97
N LEU A 67 3.78 22.10 -6.40
CA LEU A 67 4.00 21.65 -5.02
C LEU A 67 5.13 20.62 -4.98
N ARG A 68 6.19 20.94 -4.22
CA ARG A 68 7.33 20.03 -4.03
C ARG A 68 6.94 18.90 -3.08
N ALA A 69 7.17 17.65 -3.50
CA ALA A 69 7.08 16.49 -2.60
C ALA A 69 8.44 16.23 -1.96
N MET A 70 8.47 16.14 -0.63
CA MET A 70 9.63 15.62 0.10
C MET A 70 9.44 14.11 0.27
N GLY A 71 10.17 13.33 -0.52
CA GLY A 71 10.17 11.87 -0.42
C GLY A 71 11.36 11.38 0.40
N TRP A 72 11.10 10.60 1.45
CA TRP A 72 12.13 9.83 2.12
C TRP A 72 12.21 8.47 1.46
N ARG A 73 13.37 8.13 0.87
CA ARG A 73 13.61 6.76 0.45
C ARG A 73 13.78 5.92 1.71
N TYR A 74 12.72 5.23 2.12
CA TYR A 74 12.88 4.14 3.07
C TYR A 74 13.80 3.11 2.43
N GLY A 75 14.91 2.76 3.10
CA GLY A 75 15.86 1.74 2.65
C GLY A 75 15.32 0.32 2.75
N GLN A 76 14.03 0.16 2.48
CA GLN A 76 13.22 -1.03 2.65
C GLN A 76 12.31 -1.18 1.44
N HIS A 77 12.18 -2.40 0.94
CA HIS A 77 11.31 -2.80 -0.16
C HIS A 77 10.25 -3.77 0.37
N GLY A 78 9.03 -3.68 -0.15
CA GLY A 78 7.96 -4.61 0.17
C GLY A 78 7.81 -5.66 -0.93
N VAL A 79 8.01 -6.93 -0.58
CA VAL A 79 7.67 -8.07 -1.44
C VAL A 79 6.25 -8.53 -1.08
N VAL A 80 5.38 -8.63 -2.08
CA VAL A 80 3.98 -9.05 -1.90
C VAL A 80 3.71 -10.25 -2.79
N ALA A 81 3.13 -11.29 -2.22
CA ALA A 81 2.76 -12.51 -2.93
C ALA A 81 1.49 -13.13 -2.34
N SER A 82 0.72 -13.86 -3.14
CA SER A 82 -0.38 -14.68 -2.66
C SER A 82 0.08 -16.14 -2.60
N VAL A 83 -0.02 -16.75 -1.43
CA VAL A 83 0.39 -18.14 -1.18
C VAL A 83 -0.82 -18.96 -0.76
N ARG A 84 -0.84 -20.23 -1.15
CA ARG A 84 -1.84 -21.18 -0.65
C ARG A 84 -1.33 -21.79 0.65
N THR A 85 -2.19 -21.87 1.65
CA THR A 85 -1.87 -22.48 2.95
C THR A 85 -2.49 -23.87 3.05
N ASP A 86 -1.83 -24.79 3.76
CA ASP A 86 -2.31 -26.18 3.90
C ASP A 86 -3.64 -26.28 4.64
N ALA A 87 -3.90 -25.34 5.55
CA ALA A 87 -5.17 -25.16 6.23
C ALA A 87 -5.70 -23.74 6.01
N PRO A 88 -7.03 -23.54 6.00
CA PRO A 88 -7.63 -22.21 6.00
C PRO A 88 -7.07 -21.38 7.15
N ASN A 89 -6.40 -20.29 6.82
CA ASN A 89 -5.93 -19.33 7.81
C ASN A 89 -7.04 -18.30 8.08
N SER A 90 -7.39 -18.09 9.35
CA SER A 90 -8.30 -17.03 9.78
C SER A 90 -7.60 -15.94 10.58
N THR A 91 -6.29 -16.05 10.77
CA THR A 91 -5.50 -15.21 11.66
C THR A 91 -4.43 -14.48 10.86
N ALA A 92 -4.34 -13.16 11.04
CA ALA A 92 -3.21 -12.39 10.54
C ALA A 92 -1.98 -12.66 11.41
N TRP A 93 -0.92 -13.22 10.83
CA TRP A 93 0.34 -13.46 11.51
C TRP A 93 1.36 -12.40 11.12
N GLN A 94 2.18 -11.96 12.07
CA GLN A 94 3.29 -11.05 11.79
C GLN A 94 4.52 -11.46 12.60
N SER A 95 5.64 -11.63 11.90
CA SER A 95 6.97 -11.88 12.44
C SER A 95 7.82 -10.62 12.27
N PHE A 96 8.49 -10.17 13.33
CA PHE A 96 9.44 -9.05 13.26
C PHE A 96 10.85 -9.59 13.11
N LEU A 97 11.40 -9.50 11.89
CA LEU A 97 12.77 -9.92 11.60
C LEU A 97 13.72 -8.72 11.69
N SER A 98 15.02 -9.00 11.84
CA SER A 98 16.07 -7.96 11.84
C SER A 98 16.09 -7.13 10.55
N THR A 99 15.67 -7.72 9.42
CA THR A 99 15.63 -7.05 8.12
C THR A 99 14.31 -6.33 7.85
N GLY A 100 13.29 -6.51 8.69
CA GLY A 100 11.95 -5.93 8.55
C GLY A 100 10.83 -6.95 8.78
N PRO A 101 9.58 -6.50 8.94
CA PRO A 101 8.46 -7.38 9.27
C PRO A 101 8.02 -8.24 8.07
N LEU A 102 7.62 -9.47 8.37
CA LEU A 102 6.91 -10.38 7.49
C LEU A 102 5.51 -10.61 8.03
N ALA A 103 4.49 -10.29 7.24
CA ALA A 103 3.09 -10.56 7.57
C ALA A 103 2.49 -11.60 6.63
N LEU A 104 1.62 -12.45 7.18
CA LEU A 104 0.79 -13.41 6.46
C LEU A 104 -0.68 -13.10 6.76
N LEU A 105 -1.37 -12.52 5.79
CA LEU A 105 -2.73 -12.01 5.94
C LEU A 105 -3.72 -13.00 5.33
N PRO A 106 -4.72 -13.49 6.09
CA PRO A 106 -5.68 -14.45 5.58
C PRO A 106 -6.55 -13.82 4.49
N VAL A 107 -6.74 -14.58 3.41
CA VAL A 107 -7.66 -14.27 2.31
C VAL A 107 -8.63 -15.46 2.17
N ARG A 108 -9.63 -15.32 1.30
CA ARG A 108 -10.60 -16.39 1.03
C ARG A 108 -9.93 -17.56 0.29
N ASP A 109 -10.64 -18.69 0.24
CA ASP A 109 -10.32 -19.84 -0.60
C ASP A 109 -8.98 -20.53 -0.30
N GLY A 110 -8.52 -20.46 0.95
CA GLY A 110 -7.27 -21.12 1.38
C GLY A 110 -6.00 -20.37 0.96
N PHE A 111 -6.13 -19.11 0.55
CA PHE A 111 -4.99 -18.24 0.25
C PHE A 111 -4.67 -17.32 1.43
N SER A 112 -3.41 -16.91 1.50
CA SER A 112 -2.95 -15.81 2.35
C SER A 112 -2.05 -14.89 1.54
N ASN A 113 -2.11 -13.59 1.82
CA ASN A 113 -1.21 -12.61 1.26
C ASN A 113 0.01 -12.45 2.15
N VAL A 114 1.17 -12.71 1.59
CA VAL A 114 2.46 -12.37 2.18
C VAL A 114 2.74 -10.90 1.91
N VAL A 115 3.11 -10.18 2.96
CA VAL A 115 3.65 -8.81 2.88
C VAL A 115 4.97 -8.79 3.64
N TRP A 116 6.09 -8.77 2.92
CA TRP A 116 7.43 -8.83 3.51
C TRP A 116 8.17 -7.51 3.24
N SER A 117 8.30 -6.68 4.28
CA SER A 117 9.18 -5.52 4.24
C SER A 117 10.61 -5.95 4.57
N THR A 118 11.54 -5.74 3.65
CA THR A 118 12.92 -6.18 3.80
C THR A 118 13.91 -5.27 3.08
N THR A 119 15.20 -5.56 3.18
CA THR A 119 16.24 -4.79 2.47
C THR A 119 16.09 -4.92 0.95
N PRO A 120 16.53 -3.94 0.15
CA PRO A 120 16.47 -4.02 -1.31
C PRO A 120 17.21 -5.24 -1.89
N ALA A 121 18.28 -5.70 -1.24
CA ALA A 121 19.03 -6.88 -1.67
C ALA A 121 18.23 -8.17 -1.43
N MET A 122 17.62 -8.32 -0.26
CA MET A 122 16.76 -9.46 0.05
C MET A 122 15.51 -9.46 -0.83
N ALA A 123 14.90 -8.29 -1.10
CA ALA A 123 13.76 -8.20 -1.99
C ALA A 123 14.08 -8.72 -3.40
N ARG A 124 15.22 -8.29 -3.97
CA ARG A 124 15.68 -8.82 -5.28
C ARG A 124 15.96 -10.32 -5.27
N HIS A 125 16.49 -10.83 -4.16
CA HIS A 125 16.70 -12.27 -4.00
C HIS A 125 15.36 -13.02 -4.03
N LEU A 126 14.40 -12.60 -3.19
CA LEU A 126 13.07 -13.21 -3.10
C LEU A 126 12.29 -13.13 -4.42
N GLU A 127 12.39 -12.01 -5.14
CA GLU A 127 11.78 -11.82 -6.47
C GLU A 127 12.35 -12.77 -7.53
N GLY A 128 13.59 -13.26 -7.34
CA GLY A 128 14.25 -14.19 -8.26
C GLY A 128 14.02 -15.67 -7.97
N LEU A 129 13.35 -16.01 -6.86
CA LEU A 129 13.10 -17.39 -6.46
C LEU A 129 11.94 -18.03 -7.21
N GLY A 130 12.01 -19.36 -7.39
CA GLY A 130 10.84 -20.15 -7.77
C GLY A 130 9.80 -20.21 -6.65
N ALA A 131 8.56 -20.59 -6.99
CA ALA A 131 7.45 -20.61 -6.02
C ALA A 131 7.71 -21.51 -4.79
N GLU A 132 8.35 -22.67 -5.00
CA GLU A 132 8.69 -23.61 -3.92
C GLU A 132 9.77 -23.02 -2.99
N GLU A 133 10.83 -22.46 -3.56
CA GLU A 133 11.93 -21.83 -2.81
C GLU A 133 11.43 -20.60 -2.03
N PHE A 134 10.58 -19.77 -2.65
CA PHE A 134 9.95 -18.63 -1.99
C PHE A 134 9.07 -19.08 -0.82
N GLY A 135 8.26 -20.13 -1.01
CA GLY A 135 7.46 -20.72 0.07
C GLY A 135 8.33 -21.21 1.23
N GLY A 136 9.48 -21.83 0.92
CA GLY A 136 10.49 -22.23 1.90
C GLY A 136 11.01 -21.05 2.73
N GLU A 137 11.39 -19.95 2.09
CA GLU A 137 11.89 -18.74 2.77
C GLU A 137 10.82 -18.10 3.67
N VAL A 138 9.57 -18.01 3.20
CA VAL A 138 8.45 -17.51 4.00
C VAL A 138 8.22 -18.37 5.24
N ASN A 139 8.20 -19.70 5.09
CA ASN A 139 8.01 -20.62 6.20
C ASN A 139 9.15 -20.52 7.23
N ALA A 140 10.40 -20.47 6.77
CA ALA A 140 11.56 -20.30 7.64
C ALA A 140 11.53 -18.97 8.40
N ALA A 141 11.12 -17.89 7.73
CA ALA A 141 11.00 -16.57 8.33
C ALA A 141 9.87 -16.47 9.37
N LEU A 142 8.71 -17.09 9.12
CA LEU A 142 7.62 -17.15 10.09
C LEU A 142 7.98 -18.00 11.32
N ALA A 143 8.70 -19.12 11.13
CA ALA A 143 9.16 -19.96 12.24
C ALA A 143 10.12 -19.22 13.19
N ARG A 144 10.96 -18.32 12.67
CA ARG A 144 11.92 -17.52 13.44
C ARG A 144 11.28 -16.45 14.34
N GLY A 145 10.04 -16.03 14.06
CA GLY A 145 9.30 -15.06 14.89
C GLY A 145 8.16 -15.65 15.70
N GLY A 146 7.96 -16.97 15.65
CA GLY A 146 6.97 -17.65 16.48
C GLY A 146 7.36 -17.58 17.97
N PRO A 147 6.38 -17.63 18.91
CA PRO A 147 6.69 -17.64 20.33
C PRO A 147 7.59 -18.83 20.63
N SER A 148 8.78 -18.56 21.18
CA SER A 148 9.65 -19.60 21.70
C SER A 148 8.87 -20.39 22.76
N ARG A 149 8.42 -21.60 22.43
CA ARG A 149 7.97 -22.56 23.45
C ARG A 149 9.22 -23.00 24.21
N ARG A 150 9.60 -22.26 25.26
CA ARG A 150 10.45 -22.82 26.31
C ARG A 150 9.64 -23.94 26.95
N ALA A 151 9.94 -25.20 26.59
CA ALA A 151 9.50 -26.34 27.37
C ALA A 151 10.10 -26.15 28.77
N GLY A 152 9.24 -25.96 29.77
CA GLY A 152 9.65 -25.94 31.17
C GLY A 152 10.35 -27.26 31.49
N GLY A 153 11.61 -27.16 31.94
CA GLY A 153 12.33 -28.30 32.46
C GLY A 153 11.56 -28.87 33.65
N ALA A 154 11.27 -30.16 33.58
CA ALA A 154 10.72 -30.93 34.69
C ALA A 154 11.64 -30.77 35.90
N GLY A 155 11.12 -30.17 36.98
CA GLY A 155 11.76 -30.25 38.29
C GLY A 155 11.65 -31.69 38.77
N SER A 156 12.75 -32.42 38.76
CA SER A 156 12.87 -33.68 39.48
C SER A 156 12.98 -33.38 40.97
N GLY A 157 11.88 -33.60 41.70
CA GLY A 157 11.93 -33.79 43.14
C GLY A 157 12.51 -35.17 43.45
N GLY A 158 13.50 -35.22 44.33
CA GLY A 158 14.06 -36.43 44.93
C GLY A 158 14.75 -36.05 46.22
N GLY A 159 14.29 -36.62 47.33
CA GLY A 159 14.66 -36.26 48.70
C GLY A 159 16.00 -36.79 49.20
#